data_AF-A0A2H0C6V1-F1
#
_entry.id   AF-A0A2H0C6V1-F1
#
_cell.length_a   1.000
_cell.length_b   1.000
_cell.length_c   1.000
_cell.angle_alpha   90.00
_cell.angle_beta   90.00
_cell.angle_gamma   90.00
#
_symmetry.space_group_name_H-M   'P 1'
#
loop_
_entity.id
_entity.type
_entity.pdbx_description
1 polymer ?
#
loop_
_entity_poly.entity_id
_entity_poly.type
_entity_poly.pdbx_seq_one_letter_code
_entity_poly.pdbx_strand_id
1 'polypeptide(L)'
;MSLEHGKWYEIDKKLVKRVEAALRKIPRSTSGIKFPDYNHDSEAAYNKAISDGENMICFDGKNIGYGGSYSKIEFCDVYSTKKKMIHMKRYSGSSTLSHLFNQGANAAEALLDQEFRAAVNKKLPSKSKIGTPNEPKESLEVVFGIISKSERDLDIPFFSKLSLKHIYSRLQNLGYKVSLVKVKNIRDGD
;
A
#
# COMPACT_ATOMS: atom_id res chain seq x y z
N MET A 1 -23.48 36.93 -5.05
CA MET A 1 -22.39 35.93 -5.11
C MET A 1 -21.18 36.58 -5.74
N SER A 2 -20.10 36.81 -5.00
CA SER A 2 -18.91 37.46 -5.56
C SER A 2 -18.16 36.54 -6.54
N LEU A 3 -17.53 37.13 -7.55
CA LEU A 3 -16.73 36.44 -8.57
C LEU A 3 -15.61 35.56 -7.98
N GLU A 4 -15.18 35.83 -6.74
CA GLU A 4 -14.17 35.05 -6.04
C GLU A 4 -14.68 33.67 -5.62
N HIS A 5 -15.90 33.57 -5.10
CA HIS A 5 -16.50 32.28 -4.70
C HIS A 5 -16.72 31.37 -5.92
N GLY A 6 -17.07 31.94 -7.08
CA GLY A 6 -17.21 31.18 -8.32
C GLY A 6 -15.87 30.59 -8.82
N LYS A 7 -14.79 31.37 -8.73
CA LYS A 7 -13.44 30.92 -9.12
C LYS A 7 -12.91 29.83 -8.19
N TRP A 8 -13.09 29.96 -6.88
CA TRP A 8 -12.69 28.93 -5.91
C TRP A 8 -13.44 27.61 -6.13
N TYR A 9 -14.77 27.69 -6.32
CA TYR A 9 -15.59 26.51 -6.61
C TYR A 9 -15.21 25.81 -7.92
N GLU A 10 -14.83 26.56 -8.96
CA GLU A 10 -14.31 25.98 -10.20
C GLU A 10 -12.92 25.34 -10.03
N ILE A 11 -12.03 25.95 -9.23
CA ILE A 11 -10.72 25.39 -8.90
C ILE A 11 -10.90 24.06 -8.17
N ASP A 12 -11.82 23.97 -7.22
CA ASP A 12 -12.13 22.75 -6.49
C ASP A 12 -12.66 21.65 -7.41
N LYS A 13 -13.59 21.98 -8.33
CA LYS A 13 -14.08 21.03 -9.33
C LYS A 13 -12.97 20.52 -10.25
N LYS A 14 -12.07 21.40 -10.70
CA LYS A 14 -10.92 21.03 -11.54
C LYS A 14 -9.95 20.15 -10.75
N LEU A 15 -9.71 20.45 -9.49
CA LEU A 15 -8.85 19.65 -8.61
C LEU A 15 -9.42 18.25 -8.42
N VAL A 16 -10.70 18.13 -8.04
CA VAL A 16 -11.38 16.84 -7.87
C VAL A 16 -11.27 16.01 -9.13
N LYS A 17 -11.62 16.57 -10.30
CA LYS A 17 -11.53 15.86 -11.59
C LYS A 17 -10.11 15.36 -11.90
N ARG A 18 -9.08 16.15 -11.62
CA ARG A 18 -7.68 15.74 -11.83
C ARG A 18 -7.26 14.62 -10.89
N VAL A 19 -7.68 14.67 -9.63
CA VAL A 19 -7.39 13.61 -8.65
C VAL A 19 -8.07 12.30 -9.09
N GLU A 20 -9.36 12.34 -9.40
CA GLU A 20 -10.11 11.17 -9.88
C GLU A 20 -9.52 10.58 -11.18
N ALA A 21 -9.10 11.43 -12.12
CA ALA A 21 -8.43 10.99 -13.34
C ALA A 21 -7.08 10.32 -13.06
N ALA A 22 -6.31 10.79 -12.09
CA ALA A 22 -5.04 10.17 -11.70
C ALA A 22 -5.28 8.80 -11.04
N LEU A 23 -6.26 8.70 -10.14
CA LEU A 23 -6.56 7.44 -9.44
C LEU A 23 -7.07 6.35 -10.36
N ARG A 24 -7.83 6.69 -11.41
CA ARG A 24 -8.26 5.73 -12.44
C ARG A 24 -7.11 5.07 -13.20
N LYS A 25 -5.91 5.66 -13.19
CA LYS A 25 -4.72 5.08 -13.81
C LYS A 25 -4.01 4.06 -12.93
N ILE A 26 -4.35 3.99 -11.64
CA ILE A 26 -3.69 3.07 -10.71
C ILE A 26 -4.19 1.65 -11.02
N PRO A 27 -3.30 0.72 -11.39
CA PRO A 27 -3.66 -0.67 -11.65
C PRO A 27 -4.36 -1.30 -10.44
N ARG A 28 -5.35 -2.15 -10.71
CA ARG A 28 -5.91 -3.03 -9.67
C ARG A 28 -5.06 -4.29 -9.58
N SER A 29 -4.63 -4.65 -8.38
CA SER A 29 -3.84 -5.87 -8.17
C SER A 29 -4.77 -7.08 -8.29
N THR A 30 -4.85 -7.64 -9.48
CA THR A 30 -5.59 -8.88 -9.77
C THR A 30 -4.64 -10.00 -10.22
N SER A 31 -3.37 -9.68 -10.49
CA SER A 31 -2.42 -10.58 -11.11
C SER A 31 -1.56 -11.31 -10.07
N GLY A 32 -1.86 -12.60 -9.90
CA GLY A 32 -0.94 -13.60 -9.35
C GLY A 32 -0.94 -13.78 -7.84
N ILE A 33 -1.81 -13.08 -7.09
CA ILE A 33 -2.06 -13.25 -5.65
C ILE A 33 -3.58 -13.32 -5.44
N LYS A 34 -4.05 -14.33 -4.71
CA LYS A 34 -5.46 -14.42 -4.29
C LYS A 34 -5.61 -13.70 -2.96
N PHE A 35 -6.52 -12.73 -2.91
CA PHE A 35 -6.95 -12.08 -1.67
C PHE A 35 -8.33 -12.64 -1.32
N PRO A 36 -8.43 -13.62 -0.43
CA PRO A 36 -9.73 -14.16 -0.01
C PRO A 36 -10.55 -13.08 0.69
N ASP A 37 -11.86 -13.28 0.77
CA ASP A 37 -12.72 -12.38 1.53
C ASP A 37 -12.27 -12.32 3.00
N TYR A 38 -12.31 -11.13 3.57
CA TYR A 38 -11.94 -10.90 4.95
C TYR A 38 -13.09 -11.38 5.85
N ASN A 39 -12.82 -12.46 6.59
CA ASN A 39 -13.69 -12.98 7.66
C ASN A 39 -12.92 -13.25 8.97
N HIS A 40 -11.97 -12.38 9.33
CA HIS A 40 -11.03 -12.64 10.42
C HIS A 40 -11.21 -11.64 11.56
N ASP A 41 -10.79 -12.02 12.78
CA ASP A 41 -10.92 -11.18 13.98
C ASP A 41 -10.08 -9.89 13.90
N SER A 42 -8.99 -9.90 13.12
CA SER A 42 -8.07 -8.78 13.00
C SER A 42 -7.33 -8.76 11.66
N GLU A 43 -6.77 -7.59 11.32
CA GLU A 43 -5.87 -7.42 10.18
C GLU A 43 -4.69 -8.40 10.26
N ALA A 44 -4.09 -8.56 11.43
CA ALA A 44 -2.99 -9.50 11.68
C ALA A 44 -3.39 -10.97 11.40
N ALA A 45 -4.58 -11.38 11.83
CA ALA A 45 -5.09 -12.73 11.57
C ALA A 45 -5.31 -12.98 10.07
N TYR A 46 -5.85 -11.98 9.35
CA TYR A 46 -5.98 -12.04 7.90
C TYR A 46 -4.61 -12.08 7.20
N ASN A 47 -3.68 -11.22 7.60
CA ASN A 47 -2.33 -11.14 7.03
C ASN A 47 -1.58 -12.46 7.22
N LYS A 48 -1.73 -13.10 8.38
CA LYS A 48 -1.22 -14.45 8.62
C LYS A 48 -1.87 -15.47 7.68
N ALA A 49 -3.20 -15.48 7.59
CA ALA A 49 -3.92 -16.45 6.74
C ALA A 49 -3.55 -16.34 5.25
N ILE A 50 -3.42 -15.12 4.69
CA ILE A 50 -3.00 -14.95 3.30
C ILE A 50 -1.52 -15.35 3.10
N SER A 51 -0.69 -15.18 4.14
CA SER A 51 0.73 -15.54 4.08
C SER A 51 1.01 -17.03 4.25
N ASP A 52 0.09 -17.77 4.89
CA ASP A 52 0.15 -19.23 5.03
C ASP A 52 -0.08 -19.95 3.68
N GLY A 53 -0.53 -19.21 2.65
CA GLY A 53 -0.52 -19.69 1.27
C GLY A 53 0.90 -19.89 0.72
N GLU A 54 1.03 -20.59 -0.40
CA GLU A 54 2.33 -20.76 -1.04
C GLU A 54 2.93 -19.41 -1.44
N ASN A 55 4.26 -19.26 -1.25
CA ASN A 55 5.05 -18.15 -1.79
C ASN A 55 4.76 -16.75 -1.18
N MET A 56 4.39 -16.70 0.11
CA MET A 56 4.25 -15.45 0.87
C MET A 56 4.92 -15.52 2.24
N ILE A 57 5.20 -14.36 2.81
CA ILE A 57 5.89 -14.21 4.10
C ILE A 57 5.17 -13.13 4.90
N CYS A 58 4.70 -13.47 6.10
CA CYS A 58 4.11 -12.50 7.02
C CYS A 58 5.17 -11.60 7.65
N PHE A 59 5.03 -10.28 7.45
CA PHE A 59 5.81 -9.23 8.06
C PHE A 59 5.00 -8.32 9.00
N ASP A 60 3.69 -8.55 9.12
CA ASP A 60 2.79 -7.85 10.04
C ASP A 60 3.40 -7.70 11.44
N GLY A 61 3.52 -6.46 11.92
CA GLY A 61 4.09 -6.15 13.23
C GLY A 61 5.61 -6.36 13.34
N LYS A 62 6.31 -6.80 12.29
CA LYS A 62 7.75 -7.07 12.28
C LYS A 62 8.54 -5.86 11.81
N ASN A 63 8.70 -4.90 12.71
CA ASN A 63 9.56 -3.75 12.49
C ASN A 63 11.02 -4.15 12.17
N ILE A 64 11.62 -3.39 11.26
CA ILE A 64 13.04 -3.48 10.88
C ILE A 64 13.74 -2.29 11.54
N GLY A 65 14.71 -2.59 12.41
CA GLY A 65 15.56 -1.56 13.01
C GLY A 65 16.52 -1.01 11.95
N TYR A 66 16.64 0.31 11.90
CA TYR A 66 17.39 1.04 10.89
C TYR A 66 17.93 2.35 11.48
N GLY A 67 19.17 2.78 11.17
CA GLY A 67 19.67 4.09 11.59
C GLY A 67 19.85 4.32 13.10
N GLY A 68 19.95 3.26 13.92
CA GLY A 68 20.11 3.33 15.37
C GLY A 68 18.95 2.74 16.18
N SER A 69 18.95 2.93 17.50
CA SER A 69 18.04 2.27 18.45
C SER A 69 16.57 2.74 18.40
N TYR A 70 16.28 3.88 17.76
CA TYR A 70 14.96 4.51 17.80
C TYR A 70 14.16 4.46 16.49
N SER A 71 14.80 4.20 15.34
CA SER A 71 14.09 4.14 14.05
C SER A 71 13.72 2.71 13.70
N LYS A 72 12.42 2.44 13.78
CA LYS A 72 11.78 1.18 13.40
C LYS A 72 10.84 1.46 12.25
N ILE A 73 11.07 0.80 11.12
CA ILE A 73 10.20 0.91 9.95
C ILE A 73 9.57 -0.45 9.72
N GLU A 74 8.25 -0.45 9.57
CA GLU A 74 7.51 -1.62 9.13
C GLU A 74 7.69 -1.78 7.62
N PHE A 75 8.26 -2.92 7.20
CA PHE A 75 8.60 -3.16 5.80
C PHE A 75 7.34 -3.33 4.93
N CYS A 76 6.44 -4.22 5.33
CA CYS A 76 5.10 -4.42 4.78
C CYS A 76 4.36 -5.40 5.70
N ASP A 77 3.09 -5.65 5.43
CA ASP A 77 2.33 -6.63 6.22
C ASP A 77 2.57 -8.05 5.68
N VAL A 78 2.60 -8.19 4.34
CA VAL A 78 2.88 -9.46 3.66
C VAL A 78 3.78 -9.23 2.46
N TYR A 79 4.80 -10.06 2.31
CA TYR A 79 5.70 -10.04 1.17
C TYR A 79 5.56 -11.30 0.33
N SER A 80 5.34 -11.16 -0.98
CA SER A 80 5.29 -12.30 -1.91
C SER A 80 6.66 -12.58 -2.53
N THR A 81 6.97 -13.85 -2.81
CA THR A 81 8.18 -14.21 -3.57
C THR A 81 8.21 -13.63 -4.99
N LYS A 82 7.06 -13.17 -5.50
CA LYS A 82 6.92 -12.38 -6.74
C LYS A 82 7.24 -10.88 -6.54
N LYS A 83 7.99 -10.53 -5.48
CA LYS A 83 8.45 -9.16 -5.20
C LYS A 83 7.30 -8.16 -5.03
N LYS A 84 6.23 -8.56 -4.32
CA LYS A 84 5.12 -7.68 -3.95
C LYS A 84 5.15 -7.35 -2.46
N MET A 85 5.20 -6.06 -2.13
CA MET A 85 5.06 -5.51 -0.79
C MET A 85 3.61 -5.15 -0.55
N ILE A 86 2.92 -5.96 0.24
CA ILE A 86 1.48 -5.82 0.46
C ILE A 86 1.27 -5.13 1.80
N HIS A 87 0.52 -4.02 1.76
CA HIS A 87 0.06 -3.29 2.93
C HIS A 87 -1.46 -3.36 2.96
N MET A 88 -2.03 -3.84 4.06
CA MET A 88 -3.43 -4.14 4.28
C MET A 88 -4.00 -3.22 5.36
N LYS A 89 -5.15 -2.61 5.08
CA LYS A 89 -5.90 -1.86 6.10
C LYS A 89 -7.40 -2.05 5.97
N ARG A 90 -8.07 -2.24 7.11
CA ARG A 90 -9.51 -2.07 7.24
C ARG A 90 -9.86 -0.59 7.16
N TYR A 91 -10.78 -0.30 6.25
CA TYR A 91 -11.25 1.05 6.08
C TYR A 91 -12.19 1.44 7.24
N SER A 92 -11.78 2.43 8.02
CA SER A 92 -12.58 3.04 9.09
C SER A 92 -12.54 4.57 9.09
N GLY A 93 -11.92 5.20 8.09
CA GLY A 93 -11.81 6.65 7.97
C GLY A 93 -10.72 7.11 7.01
N SER A 94 -10.64 8.42 6.78
CA SER A 94 -9.64 9.00 5.88
C SER A 94 -8.21 8.91 6.42
N SER A 95 -8.05 9.08 7.73
CA SER A 95 -6.77 9.02 8.44
C SER A 95 -6.11 7.65 8.33
N THR A 96 -6.89 6.57 8.40
CA THR A 96 -6.35 5.20 8.33
C THR A 96 -5.77 4.89 6.96
N LEU A 97 -6.41 5.35 5.88
CA LEU A 97 -5.89 5.18 4.54
C LEU A 97 -4.65 6.04 4.27
N SER A 98 -4.65 7.29 4.74
CA SER A 98 -3.45 8.12 4.65
C SER A 98 -2.27 7.49 5.40
N HIS A 99 -2.51 6.87 6.56
CA HIS A 99 -1.47 6.09 7.26
C HIS A 99 -0.99 4.89 6.45
N LEU A 100 -1.92 4.07 5.93
CA LEU A 100 -1.60 2.93 5.05
C LEU A 100 -0.69 3.34 3.90
N PHE A 101 -1.04 4.41 3.18
CA PHE A 101 -0.27 4.84 2.01
C PHE A 101 1.12 5.34 2.41
N ASN A 102 1.22 6.12 3.49
CA ASN A 102 2.51 6.62 3.95
C ASN A 102 3.42 5.51 4.48
N GLN A 103 2.87 4.50 5.15
CA GLN A 103 3.63 3.33 5.61
C GLN A 103 4.30 2.63 4.41
N GLY A 104 3.55 2.35 3.33
CA GLY A 104 4.12 1.77 2.11
C GLY A 104 5.13 2.68 1.40
N ALA A 105 4.88 3.99 1.37
CA ALA A 105 5.83 4.95 0.81
C ALA A 105 7.17 4.97 1.57
N ASN A 106 7.09 5.08 2.89
CA ASN A 106 8.26 5.15 3.77
C ASN A 106 9.08 3.86 3.68
N ALA A 107 8.43 2.69 3.63
CA ALA A 107 9.13 1.41 3.47
C ALA A 107 9.84 1.29 2.12
N ALA A 108 9.17 1.69 1.04
CA ALA A 108 9.75 1.67 -0.31
C ALA A 108 10.93 2.67 -0.45
N GLU A 109 10.90 3.79 0.25
CA GLU A 109 12.03 4.72 0.29
C GLU A 109 13.17 4.22 1.15
N ALA A 110 12.87 3.65 2.31
CA ALA A 110 13.89 3.04 3.16
C ALA A 110 14.62 1.92 2.41
N LEU A 111 13.94 1.19 1.53
CA LEU A 111 14.56 0.20 0.65
C LEU A 111 15.58 0.77 -0.34
N LEU A 112 15.68 2.08 -0.54
CA LEU A 112 16.77 2.70 -1.32
C LEU A 112 18.09 2.70 -0.54
N ASP A 113 18.02 2.68 0.78
CA ASP A 113 19.18 2.52 1.64
C ASP A 113 19.67 1.05 1.66
N GLN A 114 20.99 0.87 1.58
CA GLN A 114 21.60 -0.45 1.52
C GLN A 114 21.53 -1.21 2.85
N GLU A 115 21.64 -0.54 3.99
CA GLU A 115 21.57 -1.15 5.31
C GLU A 115 20.16 -1.64 5.62
N PHE A 116 19.14 -0.82 5.33
CA PHE A 116 17.74 -1.23 5.49
C PHE A 116 17.43 -2.46 4.63
N ARG A 117 17.82 -2.40 3.36
CA ARG A 117 17.61 -3.51 2.42
C ARG A 117 18.33 -4.78 2.87
N ALA A 118 19.57 -4.66 3.37
CA ALA A 118 20.30 -5.79 3.93
C ALA A 118 19.59 -6.37 5.15
N ALA A 119 19.04 -5.53 6.04
CA ALA A 119 18.27 -5.96 7.19
C ALA A 119 16.97 -6.69 6.81
N VAL A 120 16.26 -6.22 5.77
CA VAL A 120 15.11 -6.92 5.19
C VAL A 120 15.54 -8.26 4.59
N ASN A 121 16.59 -8.28 3.78
CA ASN A 121 17.09 -9.50 3.12
C ASN A 121 17.57 -10.59 4.09
N LYS A 122 17.98 -10.24 5.31
CA LYS A 122 18.28 -11.22 6.39
C LYS A 122 17.04 -11.98 6.85
N LYS A 123 15.85 -11.39 6.72
CA LYS A 123 14.56 -12.01 7.07
C LYS A 123 13.90 -12.71 5.88
N LEU A 124 14.47 -12.62 4.68
CA LEU A 124 13.92 -13.22 3.45
C LEU A 124 14.68 -14.49 3.05
N PRO A 125 13.99 -15.52 2.54
CA PRO A 125 14.63 -16.70 1.97
C PRO A 125 15.41 -16.31 0.70
N SER A 126 16.46 -17.06 0.37
CA SER A 126 17.41 -16.72 -0.70
C SER A 126 16.75 -16.42 -2.05
N LYS A 127 15.68 -17.13 -2.43
CA LYS A 127 14.95 -16.96 -3.70
C LYS A 127 14.07 -15.71 -3.75
N SER A 128 13.88 -15.01 -2.64
CA SER A 128 12.95 -13.87 -2.52
C SER A 128 13.65 -12.58 -2.12
N LYS A 129 14.98 -12.60 -2.01
CA LYS A 129 15.79 -11.43 -1.67
C LYS A 129 15.59 -10.31 -2.71
N ILE A 130 15.64 -9.10 -2.19
CA ILE A 130 15.54 -7.87 -2.95
C ILE A 130 16.94 -7.53 -3.48
N GLY A 131 17.04 -7.35 -4.80
CA GLY A 131 18.28 -7.02 -5.50
C GLY A 131 18.76 -5.59 -5.24
N THR A 132 19.80 -5.16 -5.96
CA THR A 132 20.33 -3.80 -5.82
C THR A 132 19.49 -2.76 -6.58
N PRO A 133 19.50 -1.46 -6.19
CA PRO A 133 18.72 -0.42 -6.88
C PRO A 133 19.09 -0.22 -8.35
N ASN A 134 20.32 -0.61 -8.73
CA ASN A 134 20.87 -0.44 -10.07
C ASN A 134 20.72 -1.70 -10.95
N GLU A 135 20.16 -2.80 -10.43
CA GLU A 135 19.89 -4.00 -11.22
C GLU A 135 18.67 -3.81 -12.14
N PRO A 136 18.69 -4.38 -13.37
CA PRO A 136 17.55 -4.34 -14.28
C PRO A 136 16.32 -4.98 -13.61
N LYS A 137 15.33 -4.13 -13.37
CA LYS A 137 14.16 -4.35 -12.50
C LYS A 137 13.31 -5.56 -12.90
N GLU A 138 13.38 -6.62 -12.10
CA GLU A 138 12.12 -7.19 -11.61
C GLU A 138 11.55 -6.19 -10.61
N SER A 139 10.77 -5.24 -11.12
CA SER A 139 10.25 -4.10 -10.35
C SER A 139 9.45 -4.60 -9.15
N LEU A 140 9.91 -4.27 -7.94
CA LEU A 140 9.10 -4.40 -6.74
C LEU A 140 7.75 -3.69 -6.97
N GLU A 141 6.68 -4.35 -6.51
CA GLU A 141 5.33 -3.81 -6.57
C GLU A 141 4.86 -3.47 -5.15
N VAL A 142 4.47 -2.23 -4.91
CA VAL A 142 3.78 -1.82 -3.69
C VAL A 142 2.27 -2.00 -3.90
N VAL A 143 1.66 -2.88 -3.13
CA VAL A 143 0.23 -3.21 -3.21
C VAL A 143 -0.47 -2.64 -1.98
N PHE A 144 -1.42 -1.73 -2.21
CA PHE A 144 -2.28 -1.21 -1.15
C PHE A 144 -3.62 -1.96 -1.15
N GLY A 145 -3.81 -2.81 -0.15
CA GLY A 145 -5.03 -3.55 0.08
C GLY A 145 -5.95 -2.88 1.08
N ILE A 146 -7.20 -2.65 0.68
CA ILE A 146 -8.19 -1.97 1.49
C ILE A 146 -9.37 -2.91 1.72
N ILE A 147 -9.55 -3.30 2.98
CA ILE A 147 -10.64 -4.16 3.43
C ILE A 147 -11.88 -3.29 3.68
N SER A 148 -13.01 -3.62 3.05
CA SER A 148 -14.23 -2.82 3.12
C SER A 148 -15.49 -3.68 3.07
N LYS A 149 -16.51 -3.32 3.88
CA LYS A 149 -17.87 -3.91 3.84
C LYS A 149 -18.72 -3.38 2.68
N SER A 150 -18.30 -2.30 2.01
CA SER A 150 -19.07 -1.75 0.90
C SER A 150 -19.08 -2.72 -0.28
N GLU A 151 -20.26 -3.04 -0.82
CA GLU A 151 -20.39 -3.81 -2.06
C GLU A 151 -19.93 -3.00 -3.29
N ARG A 152 -20.13 -1.67 -3.27
CA ARG A 152 -19.69 -0.76 -4.34
C ARG A 152 -18.18 -0.72 -4.47
N ASP A 153 -17.69 -0.28 -5.63
CA ASP A 153 -16.28 0.02 -5.84
C ASP A 153 -15.71 0.91 -4.73
N LEU A 154 -14.39 0.78 -4.53
CA LEU A 154 -13.67 1.50 -3.50
C LEU A 154 -13.78 3.02 -3.69
N ASP A 155 -14.71 3.65 -2.96
CA ASP A 155 -14.86 5.10 -2.90
C ASP A 155 -14.32 5.61 -1.57
N ILE A 156 -13.13 6.20 -1.62
CA ILE A 156 -12.42 6.69 -0.43
C ILE A 156 -12.56 8.22 -0.31
N PRO A 157 -12.46 8.80 0.89
CA PRO A 157 -12.61 10.24 1.09
C PRO A 157 -11.59 11.05 0.28
N PHE A 158 -11.96 12.28 -0.12
CA PHE A 158 -11.13 13.11 -1.00
C PHE A 158 -9.69 13.31 -0.48
N PHE A 159 -9.49 13.49 0.82
CA PHE A 159 -8.15 13.61 1.40
C PHE A 159 -7.31 12.34 1.21
N SER A 160 -7.92 11.15 1.34
CA SER A 160 -7.25 9.87 1.05
C SER A 160 -6.94 9.75 -0.43
N LYS A 161 -7.83 10.21 -1.31
CA LYS A 161 -7.60 10.26 -2.76
C LYS A 161 -6.40 11.16 -3.12
N LEU A 162 -6.34 12.33 -2.50
CA LEU A 162 -5.24 13.28 -2.70
C LEU A 162 -3.91 12.66 -2.22
N SER A 163 -3.88 12.12 -1.00
CA SER A 163 -2.72 11.42 -0.44
C SER A 163 -2.23 10.30 -1.36
N LEU A 164 -3.14 9.42 -1.80
CA LEU A 164 -2.84 8.33 -2.70
C LEU A 164 -2.27 8.80 -4.04
N LYS A 165 -2.82 9.88 -4.63
CA LYS A 165 -2.25 10.48 -5.86
C LYS A 165 -0.80 10.90 -5.66
N HIS A 166 -0.47 11.59 -4.56
CA HIS A 166 0.89 12.04 -4.30
C HIS A 166 1.85 10.87 -4.10
N ILE A 167 1.44 9.88 -3.32
CA ILE A 167 2.25 8.69 -3.01
C ILE A 167 2.45 7.81 -4.25
N TYR A 168 1.40 7.63 -5.06
CA TYR A 168 1.49 6.92 -6.33
C TYR A 168 2.54 7.54 -7.25
N SER A 169 2.47 8.86 -7.48
CA SER A 169 3.47 9.57 -8.30
C SER A 169 4.88 9.45 -7.73
N ARG A 170 5.04 9.57 -6.40
CA ARG A 170 6.34 9.43 -5.72
C ARG A 170 6.95 8.04 -5.93
N LEU A 171 6.18 6.98 -5.68
CA LEU A 171 6.61 5.60 -5.84
C LEU A 171 6.95 5.25 -7.29
N GLN A 172 6.15 5.74 -8.26
CA GLN A 172 6.45 5.57 -9.67
C GLN A 172 7.77 6.26 -10.08
N ASN A 173 8.04 7.45 -9.57
CA ASN A 173 9.30 8.17 -9.82
C ASN A 173 10.52 7.42 -9.24
N LEU A 174 10.34 6.70 -8.14
CA LEU A 174 11.34 5.80 -7.58
C LEU A 174 11.45 4.47 -8.36
N GLY A 175 10.55 4.24 -9.32
CA GLY A 175 10.58 3.09 -10.21
C GLY A 175 9.83 1.86 -9.72
N TYR A 176 8.99 2.00 -8.69
CA TYR A 176 8.11 0.94 -8.21
C TYR A 176 6.88 0.80 -9.10
N LYS A 177 6.40 -0.44 -9.24
CA LYS A 177 5.01 -0.68 -9.62
C LYS A 177 4.14 -0.40 -8.41
N VAL A 178 2.94 0.12 -8.63
CA VAL A 178 1.99 0.38 -7.56
C VAL A 178 0.62 -0.10 -7.99
N SER A 179 -0.10 -0.77 -7.10
CA SER A 179 -1.46 -1.23 -7.37
C SER A 179 -2.35 -1.16 -6.13
N LEU A 180 -3.66 -1.21 -6.38
CA LEU A 180 -4.69 -1.22 -5.35
C LEU A 180 -5.48 -2.53 -5.40
N VAL A 181 -5.79 -3.10 -4.25
CA VAL A 181 -6.77 -4.19 -4.16
C VAL A 181 -7.84 -3.82 -3.14
N LYS A 182 -9.10 -4.07 -3.48
CA LYS A 182 -10.19 -4.03 -2.53
C LYS A 182 -10.45 -5.46 -2.07
N VAL A 183 -10.46 -5.68 -0.76
CA VAL A 183 -10.83 -6.96 -0.16
C VAL A 183 -12.23 -6.80 0.45
N LYS A 184 -13.15 -7.69 0.09
CA LYS A 184 -14.50 -7.67 0.62
C LYS A 184 -14.46 -8.13 2.08
N ASN A 185 -15.03 -7.34 2.99
CA ASN A 185 -15.24 -7.73 4.38
C ASN A 185 -16.62 -8.37 4.50
N ILE A 186 -16.64 -9.68 4.77
CA ILE A 186 -17.87 -10.49 4.96
C ILE A 186 -18.13 -10.81 6.43
N ARG A 187 -17.33 -10.28 7.35
CA ARG A 187 -17.46 -10.54 8.77
C ARG A 187 -18.66 -9.79 9.36
N ASP A 188 -19.54 -10.52 10.03
CA ASP A 188 -20.63 -9.97 10.81
C ASP A 188 -20.14 -9.45 12.18
N GLY A 189 -20.65 -8.30 12.62
CA GLY A 189 -20.37 -7.74 13.96
C GLY A 189 -19.03 -6.98 14.10
N ASP A 190 -18.91 -5.85 13.39
CA ASP A 190 -17.89 -4.83 13.68
C ASP A 190 -18.54 -3.58 14.29
#